data_AF-A0A7Y3I9E9-F1
#
_entry.id   AF-A0A7Y3I9E9-F1
#
_cell.length_a   1.000
_cell.length_b   1.000
_cell.length_c   1.000
_cell.angle_alpha   90.00
_cell.angle_beta   90.00
_cell.angle_gamma   90.00
#
_symmetry.space_group_name_H-M   'P 1'
#
loop_
_entity.id
_entity.type
_entity.pdbx_description
1 polymer ?
#
loop_
_entity_poly.entity_id
_entity_poly.type
_entity_poly.pdbx_seq_one_letter_code
_entity_poly.pdbx_strand_id
1 'polypeptide(L)'
;MAVRIALGSEAIELDPVVVTARGERERRNRGRGVRINELTADEIETLIPTSRNLADVLQQTIPSLRSVPSTVANGYNCIEFRNPATIRFAGDCRSPMTLVDGIRMFDPPTLFSTIDLNSISRIELIPPAEAGAEYGSDSAFGVLVIETKSFSTERARNGAQDRPMPGELAGTWNWDLEGSSHPSTRVFLYSFLGNAAGLAAGLALARQCVEFDRLAVDVFNSSCGRWGTFGARSAALSIPVFGASAAARFAGRTDFSHGRFWPTALAAGVALLPGYAIASSSTVDGFQGTTWISRFILLFGVPAATTLADYMYRRFDGS
;
A
#
# COMPACT_ATOMS: atom_id res chain seq x y z
N MET A 1 65.80 15.32 -41.70
CA MET A 1 64.42 15.46 -42.20
C MET A 1 63.54 15.61 -40.96
N ALA A 2 63.07 16.83 -40.67
CA ALA A 2 62.38 17.15 -39.41
C ALA A 2 60.86 17.20 -39.65
N VAL A 3 60.10 16.43 -38.89
CA VAL A 3 58.63 16.44 -38.93
C VAL A 3 58.14 17.61 -38.07
N ARG A 4 57.44 18.58 -38.68
CA ARG A 4 56.71 19.63 -37.98
C ARG A 4 55.30 19.13 -37.67
N ILE A 5 54.98 18.98 -36.39
CA ILE A 5 53.61 18.74 -35.92
C ILE A 5 53.04 20.11 -35.53
N ALA A 6 52.03 20.58 -36.26
CA ALA A 6 51.26 21.78 -35.89
C ALA A 6 49.99 21.30 -35.18
N LEU A 7 49.81 21.66 -33.90
CA LEU A 7 48.54 21.48 -33.21
C LEU A 7 47.61 22.63 -33.61
N GLY A 8 46.57 22.32 -34.37
CA GLY A 8 45.42 23.21 -34.55
C GLY A 8 44.51 23.11 -33.33
N SER A 9 44.30 24.23 -32.63
CA SER A 9 43.27 24.32 -31.61
C SER A 9 41.91 24.48 -32.30
N GLU A 10 41.28 23.37 -32.67
CA GLU A 10 39.84 23.39 -32.94
C GLU A 10 39.14 23.63 -31.60
N ALA A 11 38.63 24.85 -31.42
CA ALA A 11 37.72 25.16 -30.34
C ALA A 11 36.41 24.41 -30.62
N ILE A 12 36.17 23.35 -29.87
CA ILE A 12 34.88 22.65 -29.86
C ILE A 12 33.87 23.62 -29.22
N GLU A 13 33.10 24.32 -30.05
CA GLU A 13 31.96 25.12 -29.62
C GLU A 13 30.86 24.13 -29.20
N LEU A 14 30.67 23.98 -27.88
CA LEU A 14 29.63 23.12 -27.32
C LEU A 14 28.27 23.83 -27.48
N ASP A 15 27.30 23.12 -28.06
CA ASP A 15 25.90 23.58 -28.15
C ASP A 15 25.40 24.00 -26.76
N PRO A 16 24.64 25.12 -26.66
CA PRO A 16 24.17 25.62 -25.38
C PRO A 16 23.27 24.58 -24.71
N VAL A 17 23.71 24.07 -23.56
CA VAL A 17 22.93 23.20 -22.69
C VAL A 17 21.79 24.02 -22.09
N VAL A 18 20.60 23.93 -22.68
CA VAL A 18 19.38 24.54 -22.13
C VAL A 18 18.93 23.71 -20.93
N VAL A 19 19.32 24.14 -19.73
CA VAL A 19 18.79 23.59 -18.48
C VAL A 19 17.38 24.14 -18.30
N THR A 20 16.36 23.38 -18.74
CA THR A 20 14.99 23.63 -18.32
C THR A 20 14.85 23.12 -16.89
N ALA A 21 14.80 24.02 -15.91
CA ALA A 21 14.37 23.69 -14.56
C ALA A 21 12.91 23.22 -14.63
N ARG A 22 12.69 21.91 -14.51
CA ARG A 22 11.35 21.31 -14.56
C ARG A 22 10.92 20.91 -13.16
N GLY A 23 9.63 21.09 -12.87
CA GLY A 23 9.04 20.61 -11.62
C GLY A 23 9.16 19.09 -11.50
N GLU A 24 9.27 18.59 -10.27
CA GLU A 24 9.36 17.16 -9.95
C GLU A 24 8.20 16.35 -10.52
N ARG A 25 7.02 16.97 -10.65
CA ARG A 25 5.82 16.38 -11.24
C ARG A 25 5.98 16.07 -12.73
N GLU A 26 6.55 16.98 -13.52
CA GLU A 26 6.74 16.72 -14.95
C GLU A 26 7.81 15.63 -15.18
N ARG A 27 8.81 15.57 -14.30
CA ARG A 27 9.78 14.46 -14.27
C ARG A 27 9.11 13.13 -13.92
N ARG A 28 8.19 13.12 -12.96
CA ARG A 28 7.38 11.95 -12.55
C ARG A 28 6.48 11.49 -13.70
N ASN A 29 5.75 12.39 -14.35
CA ASN A 29 4.81 12.07 -15.41
C ASN A 29 5.51 11.45 -16.63
N ARG A 30 6.71 11.91 -16.99
CA ARG A 30 7.51 11.27 -18.07
C ARG A 30 8.11 9.93 -17.67
N GLY A 31 8.44 9.73 -16.39
CA GLY A 31 8.96 8.45 -15.89
C GLY A 31 7.95 7.31 -15.90
N ARG A 32 6.64 7.64 -15.91
CA ARG A 32 5.54 6.65 -15.87
C ARG A 32 5.30 5.94 -17.21
N GLY A 33 5.92 6.37 -18.31
CA GLY A 33 5.76 5.74 -19.64
C GLY A 33 4.36 5.86 -20.25
N VAL A 34 3.44 6.56 -19.57
CA VAL A 34 2.03 6.69 -19.94
C VAL A 34 1.64 8.17 -19.94
N ARG A 35 0.74 8.54 -20.86
CA ARG A 35 0.20 9.90 -20.96
C ARG A 35 -0.91 10.11 -19.93
N ILE A 36 -0.60 10.87 -18.89
CA ILE A 36 -1.59 11.49 -18.01
C ILE A 36 -2.13 12.73 -18.73
N ASN A 37 -3.46 12.93 -18.71
CA ASN A 37 -4.05 14.16 -19.24
C ASN A 37 -4.30 15.09 -18.06
N GLU A 38 -3.59 16.22 -18.05
CA GLU A 38 -3.70 17.26 -17.03
C GLU A 38 -4.30 18.51 -17.67
N LEU A 39 -5.22 19.16 -16.95
CA LEU A 39 -5.71 20.50 -17.26
C LEU A 39 -5.39 21.42 -16.09
N THR A 40 -4.73 22.52 -16.41
CA THR A 40 -4.42 23.61 -15.48
C THR A 40 -5.57 24.61 -15.35
N ALA A 41 -5.56 25.43 -14.31
CA ALA A 41 -6.56 26.48 -14.09
C ALA A 41 -6.70 27.40 -15.31
N ASP A 42 -5.58 27.84 -15.89
CA ASP A 42 -5.58 28.74 -17.05
C ASP A 42 -6.25 28.10 -18.26
N GLU A 43 -5.98 26.81 -18.53
CA GLU A 43 -6.63 26.06 -19.61
C GLU A 43 -8.13 25.91 -19.35
N ILE A 44 -8.55 25.61 -18.12
CA ILE A 44 -9.95 25.51 -17.75
C ILE A 44 -10.65 26.85 -17.97
N GLU A 45 -10.04 27.97 -17.55
CA GLU A 45 -10.60 29.32 -17.70
C GLU A 45 -10.85 29.69 -19.16
N THR A 46 -10.01 29.23 -20.10
CA THR A 46 -10.26 29.43 -21.54
C THR A 46 -11.48 28.66 -22.07
N LEU A 47 -11.89 27.59 -21.40
CA LEU A 47 -12.99 26.70 -21.80
C LEU A 47 -14.32 27.02 -21.12
N ILE A 48 -14.32 27.84 -20.06
CA ILE A 48 -15.53 28.28 -19.36
C ILE A 48 -16.54 28.95 -20.31
N PRO A 49 -16.15 29.84 -21.24
CA PRO A 49 -17.12 30.50 -22.12
C PRO A 49 -17.87 29.54 -23.07
N THR A 50 -17.26 28.39 -23.40
CA THR A 50 -17.79 27.40 -24.35
C THR A 50 -18.37 26.17 -23.68
N SER A 51 -18.33 26.08 -22.35
CA SER A 51 -18.70 24.89 -21.58
C SER A 51 -19.74 25.26 -20.52
N ARG A 52 -20.79 24.45 -20.35
CA ARG A 52 -21.84 24.71 -19.35
C ARG A 52 -21.54 24.08 -18.00
N ASN A 53 -20.74 23.02 -18.01
CA ASN A 53 -20.44 22.20 -16.85
C ASN A 53 -19.08 21.51 -17.05
N LEU A 54 -18.60 20.81 -16.02
CA LEU A 54 -17.30 20.14 -16.04
C LEU A 54 -17.27 18.97 -17.05
N ALA A 55 -18.40 18.29 -17.27
CA ALA A 55 -18.46 17.21 -18.26
C ALA A 55 -18.21 17.72 -19.69
N ASP A 56 -18.64 18.94 -20.02
CA ASP A 56 -18.39 19.56 -21.32
C ASP A 56 -16.90 19.88 -21.49
N VAL A 57 -16.27 20.46 -20.46
CA VAL A 57 -14.82 20.76 -20.43
C VAL A 57 -14.01 19.47 -20.64
N LEU A 58 -14.34 18.42 -19.89
CA LEU A 58 -13.64 17.14 -19.95
C LEU A 58 -13.75 16.47 -21.33
N GLN A 59 -14.90 16.59 -22.00
CA GLN A 59 -15.08 16.05 -23.35
C GLN A 59 -14.33 16.84 -24.42
N GLN A 60 -14.25 18.16 -24.28
CA GLN A 60 -13.55 19.02 -25.23
C GLN A 60 -12.04 18.80 -25.17
N THR A 61 -11.49 18.56 -23.98
CA THR A 61 -10.03 18.50 -23.78
C THR A 61 -9.47 17.09 -23.77
N ILE A 62 -10.25 16.09 -23.37
CA ILE A 62 -9.75 14.71 -23.21
C ILE A 62 -10.46 13.77 -24.19
N PRO A 63 -9.84 13.44 -25.35
CA PRO A 63 -10.45 12.60 -26.38
C PRO A 63 -10.80 11.17 -25.94
N SER A 64 -10.25 10.74 -24.80
CA SER A 64 -10.49 9.40 -24.23
C SER A 64 -11.76 9.31 -23.38
N LEU A 65 -12.37 10.45 -23.04
CA LEU A 65 -13.63 10.52 -22.33
C LEU A 65 -14.78 10.73 -23.31
N ARG A 66 -15.92 10.13 -23.01
CA ARG A 66 -17.19 10.41 -23.68
C ARG A 66 -18.26 10.74 -22.64
N SER A 67 -19.19 11.62 -22.98
CA SER A 67 -20.45 11.65 -22.25
C SER A 67 -21.41 10.61 -22.80
N VAL A 68 -22.11 9.93 -21.90
CA VAL A 68 -23.28 9.14 -22.20
C VAL A 68 -24.45 9.84 -21.49
N PRO A 69 -25.52 10.20 -22.20
CA PRO A 69 -26.70 10.74 -21.54
C PRO A 69 -27.24 9.67 -20.58
N SER A 70 -27.35 10.02 -19.30
CA SER A 70 -27.89 9.11 -18.29
C SER A 70 -29.38 8.89 -18.58
N THR A 71 -29.82 7.63 -18.56
CA THR A 71 -31.25 7.28 -18.70
C THR A 71 -32.07 7.59 -17.45
N VAL A 72 -31.41 8.08 -16.38
CA VAL A 72 -32.04 8.49 -15.13
C VAL A 72 -32.57 9.91 -15.29
N ALA A 73 -33.83 10.12 -14.90
CA ALA A 73 -34.69 11.28 -15.20
C ALA A 73 -34.21 12.69 -14.78
N ASN A 74 -32.94 12.86 -14.41
CA ASN A 74 -32.38 14.10 -13.84
C ASN A 74 -31.37 14.82 -14.74
N GLY A 75 -31.16 14.40 -15.99
CA GLY A 75 -30.36 15.17 -16.96
C GLY A 75 -28.85 15.26 -16.66
N TYR A 76 -28.32 14.40 -15.78
CA TYR A 76 -26.90 14.36 -15.46
C TYR A 76 -26.09 13.68 -16.57
N ASN A 77 -24.93 14.25 -16.88
CA ASN A 77 -23.99 13.73 -17.87
C ASN A 77 -23.10 12.65 -17.23
N CYS A 78 -23.27 11.39 -17.65
CA CYS A 78 -22.33 10.34 -17.27
C CYS A 78 -21.07 10.47 -18.14
N ILE A 79 -19.88 10.43 -17.55
CA ILE A 79 -18.61 10.43 -18.28
C ILE A 79 -18.01 9.04 -18.20
N GLU A 80 -17.53 8.48 -19.31
CA GLU A 80 -16.91 7.15 -19.33
C GLU A 80 -15.57 7.17 -20.09
N PHE A 81 -14.61 6.35 -19.63
CA PHE A 81 -13.32 6.16 -20.30
C PHE A 81 -13.43 5.13 -21.42
N ARG A 82 -13.40 5.59 -22.69
CA ARG A 82 -13.59 4.76 -23.89
C ARG A 82 -14.84 3.86 -23.76
N ASN A 83 -15.09 2.91 -24.65
CA ASN A 83 -16.22 1.98 -24.47
C ASN A 83 -15.79 0.87 -23.49
N PRO A 84 -16.27 0.84 -22.23
CA PRO A 84 -15.83 -0.19 -21.31
C PRO A 84 -16.43 -1.52 -21.78
N ALA A 85 -15.58 -2.53 -22.01
CA ALA A 85 -15.99 -3.84 -22.56
C ALA A 85 -16.78 -4.72 -21.56
N THR A 86 -17.34 -4.14 -20.51
CA THR A 86 -18.08 -4.85 -19.46
C THR A 86 -19.58 -4.90 -19.77
N ILE A 87 -20.33 -5.86 -19.20
CA ILE A 87 -21.78 -6.05 -19.40
C ILE A 87 -22.56 -4.91 -18.73
N ARG A 88 -23.33 -4.14 -19.51
CA ARG A 88 -24.11 -3.00 -18.98
C ARG A 88 -25.40 -3.50 -18.34
N PHE A 89 -25.66 -3.10 -17.11
CA PHE A 89 -26.99 -3.16 -16.52
C PHE A 89 -27.67 -1.79 -16.71
N ALA A 90 -28.98 -1.79 -16.94
CA ALA A 90 -29.71 -0.56 -17.25
C ALA A 90 -29.61 0.44 -16.09
N GLY A 91 -29.03 1.61 -16.34
CA GLY A 91 -28.84 2.68 -15.35
C GLY A 91 -27.43 2.84 -14.79
N ASP A 92 -26.49 1.93 -15.06
CA ASP A 92 -25.12 2.03 -14.55
C ASP A 92 -24.25 3.00 -15.36
N CYS A 93 -23.86 4.11 -14.74
CA CYS A 93 -22.81 5.00 -15.23
C CYS A 93 -21.43 4.45 -14.85
N ARG A 94 -20.58 4.18 -15.84
CA ARG A 94 -19.20 3.69 -15.61
C ARG A 94 -18.21 4.85 -15.54
N SER A 95 -18.47 5.75 -14.60
CA SER A 95 -17.60 6.88 -14.36
C SER A 95 -16.25 6.43 -13.81
N PRO A 96 -15.15 7.10 -14.20
CA PRO A 96 -13.90 6.98 -13.44
C PRO A 96 -14.18 7.35 -11.98
N MET A 97 -13.43 6.72 -11.07
CA MET A 97 -13.42 7.11 -9.68
C MET A 97 -13.01 8.58 -9.58
N THR A 98 -13.84 9.41 -8.94
CA THR A 98 -13.58 10.85 -8.88
C THR A 98 -13.14 11.25 -7.48
N LEU A 99 -12.04 11.97 -7.40
CA LEU A 99 -11.49 12.54 -6.18
C LEU A 99 -11.56 14.07 -6.26
N VAL A 100 -12.09 14.71 -5.22
CA VAL A 100 -12.04 16.17 -5.06
C VAL A 100 -11.22 16.48 -3.84
N ASP A 101 -10.09 17.18 -4.02
CA ASP A 101 -9.15 17.51 -2.93
C ASP A 101 -8.72 16.26 -2.13
N GLY A 102 -8.65 15.12 -2.83
CA GLY A 102 -8.32 13.83 -2.23
C GLY A 102 -9.49 13.04 -1.62
N ILE A 103 -10.71 13.59 -1.62
CA ILE A 103 -11.90 12.91 -1.08
C ILE A 103 -12.65 12.21 -2.21
N ARG A 104 -12.96 10.92 -2.02
CA ARG A 104 -13.74 10.14 -2.99
C ARG A 104 -15.19 10.58 -3.04
N MET A 105 -15.65 10.85 -4.26
CA MET A 105 -17.02 11.24 -4.54
C MET A 105 -17.85 10.01 -4.91
N PHE A 106 -18.97 9.81 -4.22
CA PHE A 106 -19.87 8.67 -4.45
C PHE A 106 -20.87 8.90 -5.59
N ASP A 107 -21.11 10.16 -5.96
CA ASP A 107 -21.98 10.53 -7.07
C ASP A 107 -21.28 11.53 -8.02
N PRO A 108 -20.32 11.05 -8.85
CA PRO A 108 -19.62 11.91 -9.80
C PRO A 108 -20.52 12.63 -10.83
N PRO A 109 -21.56 12.01 -11.41
CA PRO A 109 -22.43 12.70 -12.38
C PRO A 109 -23.04 14.00 -11.85
N THR A 110 -23.54 14.00 -10.61
CA THR A 110 -24.07 15.22 -9.98
C THR A 110 -22.96 16.25 -9.80
N LEU A 111 -21.78 15.84 -9.33
CA LEU A 111 -20.63 16.73 -9.19
C LEU A 111 -20.26 17.41 -10.53
N PHE A 112 -20.16 16.65 -11.61
CA PHE A 112 -19.77 17.19 -12.92
C PHE A 112 -20.72 18.26 -13.43
N SER A 113 -21.99 18.20 -13.02
CA SER A 113 -23.01 19.18 -13.39
C SER A 113 -23.08 20.39 -12.45
N THR A 114 -22.60 20.28 -11.21
CA THR A 114 -22.85 21.27 -10.14
C THR A 114 -21.62 22.00 -9.64
N ILE A 115 -20.42 21.45 -9.87
CA ILE A 115 -19.17 22.09 -9.44
C ILE A 115 -18.93 23.40 -10.20
N ASP A 116 -18.55 24.46 -9.47
CA ASP A 116 -18.14 25.73 -10.08
C ASP A 116 -16.77 25.57 -10.74
N LEU A 117 -16.72 25.77 -12.06
CA LEU A 117 -15.48 25.68 -12.84
C LEU A 117 -14.41 26.68 -12.38
N ASN A 118 -14.82 27.86 -11.87
CA ASN A 118 -13.87 28.87 -11.41
C ASN A 118 -13.16 28.47 -10.12
N SER A 119 -13.75 27.55 -9.34
CA SER A 119 -13.18 27.04 -8.10
C SER A 119 -12.10 25.98 -8.33
N ILE A 120 -12.01 25.45 -9.55
CA ILE A 120 -11.06 24.38 -9.89
C ILE A 120 -9.69 24.98 -10.20
N SER A 121 -8.65 24.36 -9.64
CA SER A 121 -7.25 24.72 -9.88
C SER A 121 -6.55 23.76 -10.82
N ARG A 122 -6.92 22.48 -10.78
CA ARG A 122 -6.36 21.45 -11.65
C ARG A 122 -7.32 20.28 -11.80
N ILE A 123 -7.29 19.66 -12.98
CA ILE A 123 -7.91 18.38 -13.23
C ILE A 123 -6.85 17.43 -13.79
N GLU A 124 -6.80 16.21 -13.27
CA GLU A 124 -5.90 15.18 -13.72
C GLU A 124 -6.68 13.90 -13.98
N LEU A 125 -6.55 13.36 -15.19
CA LEU A 125 -7.16 12.10 -15.59
C LEU A 125 -6.10 11.02 -15.73
N ILE A 126 -6.24 9.99 -14.92
CA ILE A 126 -5.38 8.83 -14.85
C ILE A 126 -6.09 7.67 -15.56
N PRO A 127 -5.50 7.11 -16.63
CA PRO A 127 -6.15 6.06 -17.39
C PRO A 127 -6.34 4.77 -16.57
N PRO A 128 -7.32 3.91 -16.93
CA PRO A 128 -7.59 2.67 -16.20
C PRO A 128 -6.40 1.71 -16.06
N ALA A 129 -5.47 1.75 -17.02
CA ALA A 129 -4.29 0.86 -17.03
C ALA A 129 -3.31 1.18 -15.89
N GLU A 130 -3.28 2.43 -15.44
CA GLU A 130 -2.39 2.92 -14.38
C GLU A 130 -3.15 3.18 -13.09
N ALA A 131 -4.42 3.56 -13.20
CA ALA A 131 -5.28 3.89 -12.07
C ALA A 131 -5.36 2.73 -11.06
N GLY A 132 -5.47 1.49 -11.53
CA GLY A 132 -5.52 0.29 -10.69
C GLY A 132 -4.33 0.16 -9.73
N ALA A 133 -3.14 0.55 -10.20
CA ALA A 133 -1.90 0.48 -9.44
C ALA A 133 -1.64 1.69 -8.54
N GLU A 134 -2.50 2.72 -8.57
CA GLU A 134 -2.36 3.91 -7.72
C GLU A 134 -3.54 4.05 -6.75
N TYR A 135 -4.75 3.70 -7.19
CA TYR A 135 -6.01 3.89 -6.46
C TYR A 135 -6.77 2.59 -6.13
N GLY A 136 -6.20 1.43 -6.46
CA GLY A 136 -6.76 0.11 -6.13
C GLY A 136 -7.93 -0.34 -7.02
N SER A 137 -8.59 -1.44 -6.65
CA SER A 137 -9.58 -2.14 -7.49
C SER A 137 -10.78 -1.31 -7.94
N ASP A 138 -11.17 -0.30 -7.15
CA ASP A 138 -12.31 0.57 -7.43
C ASP A 138 -12.05 1.57 -8.57
N SER A 139 -10.80 1.64 -9.05
CA SER A 139 -10.37 2.50 -10.14
C SER A 139 -10.32 1.80 -11.50
N ALA A 140 -11.03 0.66 -11.64
CA ALA A 140 -11.08 -0.14 -12.86
C ALA A 140 -11.53 0.63 -14.12
N PHE A 141 -12.16 1.79 -13.96
CA PHE A 141 -12.59 2.67 -15.05
C PHE A 141 -11.78 3.98 -15.14
N GLY A 142 -10.61 4.04 -14.49
CA GLY A 142 -9.75 5.21 -14.39
C GLY A 142 -10.03 6.05 -13.14
N VAL A 143 -9.17 7.04 -12.89
CA VAL A 143 -9.33 8.02 -11.81
C VAL A 143 -9.31 9.44 -12.37
N LEU A 144 -10.25 10.26 -11.91
CA LEU A 144 -10.31 11.69 -12.16
C LEU A 144 -10.04 12.44 -10.86
N VAL A 145 -8.92 13.14 -10.79
CA VAL A 145 -8.52 13.94 -9.65
C VAL A 145 -8.83 15.41 -9.96
N ILE A 146 -9.57 16.06 -9.06
CA ILE A 146 -9.95 17.47 -9.15
C ILE A 146 -9.37 18.15 -7.91
N GLU A 147 -8.58 19.20 -8.11
CA GLU A 147 -8.12 20.05 -7.01
C GLU A 147 -8.76 21.43 -7.09
N THR A 148 -9.20 21.94 -5.94
CA THR A 148 -9.76 23.29 -5.82
C THR A 148 -8.69 24.35 -5.55
N LYS A 149 -8.98 25.60 -5.91
CA LYS A 149 -8.13 26.77 -5.62
C LYS A 149 -7.94 26.98 -4.11
N SER A 150 -8.95 26.66 -3.30
CA SER A 150 -8.84 26.67 -1.83
C SER A 150 -7.83 25.66 -1.33
N PHE A 151 -7.89 24.42 -1.82
CA PHE A 151 -7.00 23.35 -1.39
C PHE A 151 -5.54 23.58 -1.82
N SER A 152 -5.32 24.04 -3.04
CA SER A 152 -3.97 24.42 -3.51
C SER A 152 -3.37 25.58 -2.70
N THR A 153 -4.20 26.57 -2.35
CA THR A 153 -3.78 27.68 -1.47
C THR A 153 -3.44 27.20 -0.05
N GLU A 154 -4.25 26.30 0.51
CA GLU A 154 -4.00 25.68 1.81
C GLU A 154 -2.71 24.85 1.80
N ARG A 155 -2.49 24.05 0.75
CA ARG A 155 -1.25 23.28 0.55
C ARG A 155 -0.02 24.19 0.43
N ALA A 156 -0.13 25.31 -0.27
CA ALA A 156 0.95 26.28 -0.38
C ALA A 156 1.24 26.98 0.97
N ARG A 157 0.21 27.30 1.75
CA ARG A 157 0.34 27.95 3.07
C ARG A 157 0.95 27.05 4.13
N ASN A 158 0.60 25.77 4.14
CA ASN A 158 1.07 24.81 5.14
C ASN A 158 2.50 24.31 4.87
N GLY A 159 3.21 24.95 3.93
CA GLY A 159 4.40 24.41 3.29
C GLY A 159 4.00 23.22 2.41
N ALA A 160 4.71 23.01 1.30
CA ALA A 160 4.57 21.80 0.50
C ALA A 160 5.05 20.56 1.29
N GLN A 161 4.43 20.24 2.42
CA GLN A 161 4.24 18.86 2.79
C GLN A 161 3.40 18.30 1.65
N ASP A 162 4.07 17.61 0.74
CA ASP A 162 3.46 16.60 -0.11
C ASP A 162 2.77 15.60 0.81
N ARG A 163 1.59 15.96 1.30
CA ARG A 163 0.62 14.99 1.77
C ARG A 163 0.20 14.27 0.50
N PRO A 164 0.58 12.99 0.33
CA PRO A 164 0.07 12.22 -0.79
C PRO A 164 -1.45 12.34 -0.73
N MET A 165 -2.08 12.59 -1.87
CA MET A 165 -3.54 12.55 -1.92
C MET A 165 -4.00 11.18 -1.39
N PRO A 166 -5.13 11.09 -0.68
CA PRO A 166 -5.75 9.81 -0.36
C PRO A 166 -6.07 9.10 -1.68
N GLY A 167 -5.14 8.25 -2.12
CA GLY A 167 -5.15 7.65 -3.45
C GLY A 167 -3.81 7.63 -4.17
N GLU A 168 -2.75 8.27 -3.68
CA GLU A 168 -1.38 8.12 -4.26
C GLU A 168 -0.60 6.96 -3.59
N LEU A 169 -1.30 6.11 -2.82
CA LEU A 169 -0.73 5.10 -1.91
C LEU A 169 -1.37 3.71 -2.04
N ALA A 170 -2.19 3.43 -3.05
CA ALA A 170 -2.60 2.06 -3.34
C ALA A 170 -1.76 1.52 -4.50
N GLY A 171 -0.43 1.47 -4.32
CA GLY A 171 0.47 0.84 -5.30
C GLY A 171 1.71 0.09 -4.78
N THR A 172 2.54 0.76 -3.99
CA THR A 172 3.65 0.14 -3.24
C THR A 172 4.00 1.05 -2.07
N TRP A 173 4.19 0.53 -0.86
CA TRP A 173 4.76 1.37 0.21
C TRP A 173 6.21 1.64 -0.12
N ASN A 174 6.55 2.90 -0.40
CA ASN A 174 7.92 3.30 -0.64
C ASN A 174 8.58 3.81 0.65
N TRP A 175 9.59 3.07 1.13
CA TRP A 175 10.40 3.47 2.28
C TRP A 175 11.18 4.77 2.06
N ASP A 176 11.39 5.20 0.81
CA ASP A 176 12.05 6.47 0.49
C ASP A 176 11.20 7.70 0.85
N LEU A 177 9.89 7.51 1.05
CA LEU A 177 8.96 8.57 1.51
C LEU A 177 8.96 8.71 3.03
N GLU A 178 9.51 7.73 3.76
CA GLU A 178 9.64 7.75 5.20
C GLU A 178 11.02 8.30 5.57
N GLY A 179 11.12 9.18 6.55
CA GLY A 179 12.41 9.77 6.96
C GLY A 179 13.44 8.75 7.49
N SER A 180 13.05 7.48 7.65
CA SER A 180 13.90 6.39 8.12
C SER A 180 13.53 5.05 7.46
N SER A 181 14.56 4.25 7.13
CA SER A 181 14.39 2.86 6.66
C SER A 181 13.63 1.99 7.67
N HIS A 182 13.00 0.90 7.20
CA HIS A 182 12.30 -0.06 8.07
C HIS A 182 13.18 -0.45 9.28
N PRO A 183 12.68 -0.31 10.53
CA PRO A 183 13.46 -0.57 11.73
C PRO A 183 13.52 -2.07 12.04
N SER A 184 14.01 -2.88 11.08
CA SER A 184 13.99 -4.35 11.11
C SER A 184 14.61 -4.93 12.39
N THR A 185 15.72 -4.37 12.86
CA THR A 185 16.37 -4.80 14.12
C THR A 185 15.49 -4.54 15.33
N ARG A 186 14.82 -3.38 15.39
CA ARG A 186 13.90 -3.05 16.48
C ARG A 186 12.67 -3.95 16.43
N VAL A 187 12.07 -4.12 15.26
CA VAL A 187 10.91 -5.00 15.05
C VAL A 187 11.25 -6.42 15.48
N PHE A 188 12.39 -6.96 15.04
CA PHE A 188 12.86 -8.29 15.43
C PHE A 188 13.05 -8.42 16.94
N LEU A 189 13.73 -7.46 17.58
CA LEU A 189 13.97 -7.50 19.02
C LEU A 189 12.66 -7.49 19.82
N TYR A 190 11.71 -6.65 19.43
CA TYR A 190 10.41 -6.59 20.10
C TYR A 190 9.57 -7.84 19.81
N SER A 191 9.58 -8.35 18.57
CA SER A 191 8.95 -9.63 18.25
C SER A 191 9.53 -10.78 19.07
N PHE A 192 10.84 -10.80 19.29
CA PHE A 192 11.51 -11.77 20.14
C PHE A 192 11.04 -11.67 21.59
N LEU A 193 11.01 -10.45 22.15
CA LEU A 193 10.50 -10.24 23.51
C LEU A 193 9.01 -10.61 23.65
N GLY A 194 8.20 -10.24 22.67
CA GLY A 194 6.78 -10.60 22.61
C GLY A 194 6.55 -12.11 22.47
N ASN A 195 7.39 -12.79 21.68
CA ASN A 195 7.38 -14.25 21.57
C ASN A 195 7.75 -14.92 22.89
N ALA A 196 8.83 -14.48 23.54
CA ALA A 196 9.29 -15.01 24.81
C ALA A 196 8.26 -14.80 25.93
N ALA A 197 7.68 -13.60 26.03
CA ALA A 197 6.59 -13.31 26.96
C ALA A 197 5.35 -14.17 26.67
N GLY A 198 5.02 -14.34 25.40
CA GLY A 198 3.89 -15.19 24.98
C GLY A 198 4.12 -16.67 25.25
N LEU A 199 5.35 -17.18 25.12
CA LEU A 199 5.73 -18.54 25.51
C LEU A 199 5.60 -18.73 27.02
N ALA A 200 6.09 -17.78 27.81
CA ALA A 200 5.97 -17.84 29.27
C ALA A 200 4.49 -17.85 29.71
N ALA A 201 3.67 -16.95 29.15
CA ALA A 201 2.24 -16.88 29.44
C ALA A 201 1.48 -18.13 28.96
N GLY A 202 1.77 -18.60 27.74
CA GLY A 202 1.17 -19.81 27.17
C GLY A 202 1.49 -21.07 27.98
N LEU A 203 2.75 -21.22 28.41
CA LEU A 203 3.16 -22.32 29.28
C LEU A 203 2.55 -22.21 30.68
N ALA A 204 2.45 -21.00 31.25
CA ALA A 204 1.82 -20.80 32.56
C ALA A 204 0.32 -21.17 32.53
N LEU A 205 -0.39 -20.83 31.46
CA LEU A 205 -1.78 -21.24 31.26
C LEU A 205 -1.90 -22.73 31.01
N ALA A 206 -1.00 -23.31 30.21
CA ALA A 206 -1.03 -24.73 29.90
C ALA A 206 -0.73 -25.62 31.11
N ARG A 207 0.13 -25.15 32.04
CA ARG A 207 0.47 -25.84 33.29
C ARG A 207 -0.73 -26.11 34.21
N GLN A 208 -1.84 -25.41 34.01
CA GLN A 208 -3.08 -25.66 34.76
C GLN A 208 -3.73 -27.01 34.38
N CYS A 209 -3.41 -27.54 33.20
CA CYS A 209 -4.05 -28.73 32.64
C CYS A 209 -3.07 -29.79 32.11
N VAL A 210 -1.81 -29.43 31.88
CA VAL A 210 -0.77 -30.27 31.28
C VAL A 210 0.47 -30.17 32.16
N GLU A 211 0.94 -31.30 32.69
CA GLU A 211 2.25 -31.38 33.35
C GLU A 211 3.34 -31.32 32.28
N PHE A 212 4.43 -30.60 32.54
CA PHE A 212 5.54 -30.47 31.60
C PHE A 212 6.84 -30.88 32.29
N ASP A 213 7.08 -32.19 32.42
CA ASP A 213 8.38 -32.73 32.80
C ASP A 213 9.33 -32.82 31.59
N ARG A 214 8.78 -33.03 30.38
CA ARG A 214 9.49 -32.96 29.10
C ARG A 214 8.64 -32.24 28.06
N LEU A 215 9.12 -31.09 27.56
CA LEU A 215 8.44 -30.17 26.62
C LEU A 215 7.84 -30.82 25.35
N ALA A 216 8.24 -32.04 25.01
CA ALA A 216 7.81 -32.77 23.81
C ALA A 216 6.98 -34.05 24.10
N VAL A 217 7.04 -34.61 25.33
CA VAL A 217 6.42 -35.91 25.66
C VAL A 217 5.07 -35.73 26.34
N ASP A 218 4.97 -34.76 27.25
CA ASP A 218 3.79 -34.61 28.09
C ASP A 218 2.65 -33.83 27.43
N VAL A 219 2.83 -33.47 26.15
CA VAL A 219 1.74 -32.93 25.34
C VAL A 219 0.51 -33.84 25.45
N PHE A 220 0.66 -35.16 25.64
CA PHE A 220 -0.46 -36.11 25.69
C PHE A 220 -1.02 -36.44 27.09
N ASN A 221 -0.39 -36.04 28.19
CA ASN A 221 -0.88 -36.33 29.54
C ASN A 221 -1.54 -35.08 30.13
N SER A 222 -2.85 -35.13 30.37
CA SER A 222 -3.60 -33.99 30.89
C SER A 222 -4.52 -34.38 32.03
N SER A 223 -4.49 -33.59 33.10
CA SER A 223 -5.40 -33.71 34.24
C SER A 223 -6.77 -33.09 33.97
N CYS A 224 -6.91 -32.30 32.90
CA CYS A 224 -8.16 -31.68 32.48
C CYS A 224 -8.99 -32.54 31.52
N GLY A 225 -10.28 -32.25 31.44
CA GLY A 225 -11.16 -32.82 30.41
C GLY A 225 -10.76 -32.37 28.99
N ARG A 226 -11.22 -33.12 27.98
CA ARG A 226 -10.87 -32.96 26.55
C ARG A 226 -10.83 -31.50 26.07
N TRP A 227 -11.80 -30.68 26.49
CA TRP A 227 -11.87 -29.26 26.12
C TRP A 227 -10.85 -28.38 26.84
N GLY A 228 -10.57 -28.65 28.12
CA GLY A 228 -9.53 -27.94 28.88
C GLY A 228 -8.14 -28.23 28.33
N THR A 229 -7.87 -29.48 27.99
CA THR A 229 -6.61 -29.90 27.35
C THR A 229 -6.42 -29.27 25.98
N PHE A 230 -7.47 -29.25 25.16
CA PHE A 230 -7.44 -28.58 23.86
C PHE A 230 -7.18 -27.07 24.00
N GLY A 231 -7.86 -26.40 24.94
CA GLY A 231 -7.69 -24.98 25.21
C GLY A 231 -6.27 -24.63 25.69
N ALA A 232 -5.75 -25.38 26.66
CA ALA A 232 -4.39 -25.25 27.18
C ALA A 232 -3.31 -25.40 26.08
N ARG A 233 -3.44 -26.42 25.22
CA ARG A 233 -2.51 -26.63 24.09
C ARG A 233 -2.62 -25.52 23.05
N SER A 234 -3.85 -25.12 22.73
CA SER A 234 -4.09 -24.04 21.75
C SER A 234 -3.52 -22.72 22.25
N ALA A 235 -3.64 -22.42 23.54
CA ALA A 235 -3.06 -21.23 24.17
C ALA A 235 -1.53 -21.25 24.12
N ALA A 236 -0.90 -22.39 24.43
CA ALA A 236 0.56 -22.54 24.37
C ALA A 236 1.13 -22.30 22.95
N LEU A 237 0.37 -22.63 21.90
CA LEU A 237 0.78 -22.45 20.51
C LEU A 237 0.46 -21.06 19.95
N SER A 238 -0.68 -20.49 20.30
CA SER A 238 -1.17 -19.23 19.68
C SER A 238 -0.68 -17.97 20.39
N ILE A 239 -0.52 -17.99 21.72
CA ILE A 239 -0.11 -16.82 22.50
C ILE A 239 1.29 -16.31 22.10
N PRO A 240 2.31 -17.16 21.84
CA PRO A 240 3.60 -16.70 21.32
C PRO A 240 3.51 -15.97 19.98
N VAL A 241 2.63 -16.44 19.09
CA VAL A 241 2.40 -15.82 17.76
C VAL A 241 1.78 -14.45 17.92
N PHE A 242 0.74 -14.36 18.76
CA PHE A 242 0.06 -13.09 19.00
C PHE A 242 0.96 -12.09 19.73
N GLY A 243 1.74 -12.55 20.71
CA GLY A 243 2.73 -11.73 21.41
C GLY A 243 3.79 -11.18 20.47
N ALA A 244 4.38 -12.04 19.63
CA ALA A 244 5.38 -11.63 18.64
C ALA A 244 4.81 -10.64 17.61
N SER A 245 3.58 -10.88 17.13
CA SER A 245 2.92 -10.05 16.10
C SER A 245 2.46 -8.70 16.65
N ALA A 246 1.93 -8.67 17.87
CA ALA A 246 1.57 -7.42 18.54
C ALA A 246 2.80 -6.55 18.81
N ALA A 247 3.89 -7.17 19.26
CA ALA A 247 5.15 -6.48 19.50
C ALA A 247 5.82 -6.02 18.19
N ALA A 248 5.78 -6.83 17.13
CA ALA A 248 6.23 -6.44 15.77
C ALA A 248 5.51 -5.17 15.31
N ARG A 249 4.17 -5.20 15.42
CA ARG A 249 3.30 -4.10 15.01
C ARG A 249 3.62 -2.83 15.80
N PHE A 250 3.74 -2.94 17.13
CA PHE A 250 4.06 -1.79 17.99
C PHE A 250 5.42 -1.19 17.64
N ALA A 251 6.45 -2.02 17.51
CA ALA A 251 7.82 -1.59 17.26
C ALA A 251 8.05 -1.05 15.84
N GLY A 252 7.27 -1.52 14.88
CA GLY A 252 7.31 -1.07 13.48
C GLY A 252 6.37 0.10 13.19
N ARG A 253 5.67 0.67 14.17
CA ARG A 253 4.81 1.85 13.92
C ARG A 253 5.68 3.04 13.53
N THR A 254 5.25 3.72 12.48
CA THR A 254 5.79 4.99 12.02
C THR A 254 4.64 6.00 11.90
N ASP A 255 4.98 7.26 11.59
CA ASP A 255 3.99 8.33 11.42
C ASP A 255 3.03 8.06 10.25
N PHE A 256 3.49 7.31 9.25
CA PHE A 256 2.71 7.01 8.06
C PHE A 256 2.20 5.55 7.99
N SER A 257 2.69 4.62 8.82
CA SER A 257 2.28 3.20 8.75
C SER A 257 2.14 2.49 10.12
N HIS A 258 1.02 1.81 10.31
CA HIS A 258 0.70 1.13 11.57
C HIS A 258 0.86 -0.40 11.57
N GLY A 259 1.30 -0.99 10.45
CA GLY A 259 1.43 -2.45 10.26
C GLY A 259 0.11 -3.22 10.35
N ARG A 260 0.07 -4.45 9.80
CA ARG A 260 -1.13 -5.30 9.83
C ARG A 260 -0.93 -6.52 10.73
N PHE A 261 -1.73 -6.60 11.79
CA PHE A 261 -1.61 -7.66 12.79
C PHE A 261 -1.95 -9.07 12.24
N TRP A 262 -3.10 -9.23 11.60
CA TRP A 262 -3.58 -10.56 11.19
C TRP A 262 -2.70 -11.25 10.15
N PRO A 263 -2.23 -10.57 9.09
CA PRO A 263 -1.32 -11.18 8.12
C PRO A 263 0.03 -11.55 8.74
N THR A 264 0.60 -10.70 9.61
CA THR A 264 1.82 -11.06 10.36
C THR A 264 1.62 -12.26 11.27
N ALA A 265 0.46 -12.36 11.94
CA ALA A 265 0.15 -13.48 12.83
C ALA A 265 -0.03 -14.79 12.05
N LEU A 266 -0.65 -14.74 10.87
CA LEU A 266 -0.78 -15.91 10.00
C LEU A 266 0.58 -16.40 9.50
N ALA A 267 1.42 -15.51 8.99
CA ALA A 267 2.76 -15.85 8.51
C ALA A 267 3.63 -16.47 9.64
N ALA A 268 3.55 -15.88 10.84
CA ALA A 268 4.20 -16.40 12.03
C ALA A 268 3.64 -17.76 12.49
N GLY A 269 2.33 -17.98 12.36
CA GLY A 269 1.70 -19.26 12.62
C GLY A 269 2.17 -20.37 11.67
N VAL A 270 2.36 -20.05 10.38
CA VAL A 270 2.92 -21.01 9.40
C VAL A 270 4.37 -21.35 9.75
N ALA A 271 5.16 -20.38 10.20
CA ALA A 271 6.55 -20.60 10.59
C ALA A 271 6.73 -21.48 11.85
N LEU A 272 5.67 -21.66 12.65
CA LEU A 272 5.68 -22.60 13.78
C LEU A 272 5.56 -24.06 13.35
N LEU A 273 4.97 -24.36 12.19
CA LEU A 273 4.68 -25.73 11.77
C LEU A 273 5.94 -26.60 11.67
N PRO A 274 7.06 -26.16 11.06
CA PRO A 274 8.29 -26.95 11.02
C PRO A 274 8.90 -27.18 12.40
N GLY A 275 8.90 -26.15 13.26
CA GLY A 275 9.44 -26.25 14.62
C GLY A 275 8.65 -27.26 15.47
N TYR A 276 7.32 -27.24 15.34
CA TYR A 276 6.44 -28.19 16.00
C TYR A 276 6.55 -29.60 15.42
N ALA A 277 6.61 -29.74 14.09
CA ALA A 277 6.79 -31.03 13.43
C ALA A 277 8.10 -31.70 13.88
N ILE A 278 9.20 -30.95 13.91
CA ILE A 278 10.51 -31.44 14.38
C ILE A 278 10.49 -31.73 15.88
N ALA A 279 9.85 -30.89 16.69
CA ALA A 279 9.68 -31.16 18.12
C ALA A 279 8.90 -32.46 18.34
N SER A 280 7.85 -32.71 17.55
CA SER A 280 7.05 -33.92 17.64
C SER A 280 7.79 -35.16 17.15
N SER A 281 8.59 -35.08 16.09
CA SER A 281 9.34 -36.24 15.55
C SER A 281 10.55 -36.61 16.39
N SER A 282 11.20 -35.64 17.06
CA SER A 282 12.33 -35.88 17.96
C SER A 282 12.02 -36.84 19.13
N THR A 283 10.72 -37.04 19.42
CA THR A 283 10.25 -37.95 20.47
C THR A 283 10.38 -39.43 20.11
N VAL A 284 10.42 -39.76 18.82
CA VAL A 284 10.44 -41.15 18.33
C VAL A 284 11.88 -41.68 18.26
N ASP A 285 12.83 -40.82 17.89
CA ASP A 285 14.20 -41.24 17.55
C ASP A 285 15.26 -40.99 18.64
N GLY A 286 14.91 -40.33 19.75
CA GLY A 286 15.81 -40.11 20.90
C GLY A 286 17.06 -39.26 20.61
N PHE A 287 17.14 -38.63 19.43
CA PHE A 287 18.31 -37.89 18.98
C PHE A 287 18.38 -36.49 19.61
N GLN A 288 19.38 -36.22 20.47
CA GLN A 288 19.47 -34.94 21.19
C GLN A 288 19.62 -33.71 20.26
N GLY A 289 20.21 -33.87 19.06
CA GLY A 289 20.45 -32.77 18.13
C GLY A 289 19.17 -32.10 17.59
N THR A 290 18.05 -32.82 17.50
CA THR A 290 16.77 -32.28 16.99
C THR A 290 16.06 -31.40 18.01
N THR A 291 16.33 -31.60 19.31
CA THR A 291 15.74 -30.79 20.39
C THR A 291 16.30 -29.37 20.49
N TRP A 292 17.56 -29.18 20.09
CA TRP A 292 18.15 -27.84 19.99
C TRP A 292 17.61 -27.07 18.78
N ILE A 293 17.51 -27.76 17.63
CA ILE A 293 16.97 -27.19 16.39
C ILE A 293 15.52 -26.73 16.59
N SER A 294 14.68 -27.53 17.24
CA SER A 294 13.29 -27.15 17.51
C SER A 294 13.18 -25.93 18.43
N ARG A 295 13.98 -25.86 19.50
CA ARG A 295 14.04 -24.68 20.39
C ARG A 295 14.50 -23.44 19.66
N PHE A 296 15.49 -23.58 18.78
CA PHE A 296 15.98 -22.47 17.96
C PHE A 296 14.88 -21.95 17.02
N ILE A 297 14.17 -22.84 16.32
CA ILE A 297 13.06 -22.46 15.43
C ILE A 297 11.92 -21.80 16.21
N LEU A 298 11.57 -22.32 17.39
CA LEU A 298 10.50 -21.73 18.21
C LEU A 298 10.86 -20.33 18.74
N LEU A 299 12.11 -20.12 19.16
CA LEU A 299 12.58 -18.85 19.73
C LEU A 299 12.90 -17.79 18.67
N PHE A 300 13.50 -18.19 17.54
CA PHE A 300 14.00 -17.25 16.53
C PHE A 300 13.22 -17.29 15.22
N GLY A 301 12.61 -18.43 14.87
CA GLY A 301 11.83 -18.59 13.64
C GLY A 301 10.56 -17.76 13.64
N VAL A 302 9.83 -17.71 14.77
CA VAL A 302 8.64 -16.87 14.89
C VAL A 302 8.97 -15.37 14.78
N PRO A 303 9.93 -14.81 15.55
CA PRO A 303 10.33 -13.41 15.40
C PRO A 303 10.87 -13.06 14.01
N ALA A 304 11.62 -13.98 13.37
CA ALA A 304 12.11 -13.78 12.02
C ALA A 304 10.94 -13.71 11.01
N ALA A 305 9.99 -14.66 11.12
CA ALA A 305 8.81 -14.69 10.26
C ALA A 305 7.90 -13.48 10.48
N THR A 306 7.67 -13.04 11.72
CA THR A 306 6.89 -11.82 11.99
C THR A 306 7.56 -10.58 11.43
N THR A 307 8.89 -10.47 11.56
CA THR A 307 9.65 -9.31 11.05
C THR A 307 9.65 -9.27 9.54
N LEU A 308 9.89 -10.41 8.89
CA LEU A 308 9.85 -10.53 7.43
C LEU A 308 8.43 -10.27 6.91
N ALA A 309 7.41 -10.81 7.58
CA ALA A 309 6.02 -10.55 7.22
C ALA A 309 5.66 -9.07 7.39
N ASP A 310 6.01 -8.43 8.50
CA ASP A 310 5.76 -6.99 8.69
C ASP A 310 6.44 -6.14 7.60
N TYR A 311 7.69 -6.49 7.25
CA TYR A 311 8.41 -5.85 6.15
C TYR A 311 7.74 -6.07 4.78
N MET A 312 7.42 -7.32 4.45
CA MET A 312 6.80 -7.69 3.16
C MET A 312 5.40 -7.09 3.02
N TYR A 313 4.55 -7.19 4.06
CA TYR A 313 3.20 -6.64 3.98
C TYR A 313 3.21 -5.14 3.80
N ARG A 314 4.14 -4.42 4.43
CA ARG A 314 4.29 -2.99 4.15
C ARG A 314 4.69 -2.77 2.70
N ARG A 315 5.69 -3.49 2.20
CA ARG A 315 6.13 -3.38 0.80
C ARG A 315 5.04 -3.73 -0.23
N PHE A 316 4.21 -4.73 0.03
CA PHE A 316 3.20 -5.26 -0.89
C PHE A 316 1.79 -4.68 -0.70
N ASP A 317 1.44 -4.08 0.44
CA ASP A 317 0.11 -3.44 0.63
C ASP A 317 -0.10 -2.18 -0.19
N GLY A 318 0.85 -1.87 -1.05
CA GLY A 318 0.50 -1.04 -2.15
C GLY A 318 -0.10 -1.78 -3.35
N SER A 319 0.25 -3.03 -3.68
CA SER A 319 -0.17 -3.61 -4.97
C SER A 319 -1.67 -3.93 -5.04
#